data_AF-A0A9D5WAW7-F1
#
_entry.id   AF-A0A9D5WAW7-F1
#
_cell.length_a   1.000
_cell.length_b   1.000
_cell.length_c   1.000
_cell.angle_alpha   90.00
_cell.angle_beta   90.00
_cell.angle_gamma   90.00
#
_symmetry.space_group_name_H-M   'P 1'
#
loop_
_entity.id
_entity.type
_entity.pdbx_description
1 polymer ?
#
loop_
_entity_poly.entity_id
_entity_poly.type
_entity_poly.pdbx_seq_one_letter_code
_entity_poly.pdbx_strand_id
1 'polypeptide(L)'
;MSKKGFDSFEELIERASKFVESQGGKWDHMAWLEFLSDMQKKGFNLSHDMQSYLGSMLESMKKLNSTLMSTKGFENVLLDISESTIGFIKKTKGTWDHTGWESFIKDVQKTGVSLTEETTTYLGGVLEAAKELYMFPMKSTKNSETEKKPAGKGKE
;
A
#
# COMPACT_ATOMS: atom_id res chain seq x y z
N MET A 1 -15.67 -17.90 4.43
CA MET A 1 -14.47 -17.58 3.61
C MET A 1 -13.30 -17.45 4.54
N SER A 2 -12.31 -18.34 4.42
CA SER A 2 -11.10 -18.34 5.25
C SER A 2 -10.36 -17.03 5.04
N LYS A 3 -10.13 -16.26 6.11
CA LYS A 3 -9.21 -15.12 6.09
C LYS A 3 -7.83 -15.68 5.73
N LYS A 4 -7.46 -15.67 4.45
CA LYS A 4 -6.06 -15.79 4.05
C LYS A 4 -5.33 -14.72 4.86
N GLY A 5 -4.30 -15.12 5.61
CA GLY A 5 -3.44 -14.14 6.28
C GLY A 5 -2.93 -13.20 5.21
N PHE A 6 -3.35 -11.94 5.25
CA PHE A 6 -2.79 -10.90 4.41
C PHE A 6 -1.31 -10.79 4.79
N ASP A 7 -0.44 -10.74 3.78
CA ASP A 7 0.95 -10.33 4.01
C ASP A 7 0.94 -8.89 4.56
N SER A 8 1.91 -8.53 5.39
CA SER A 8 1.99 -7.20 6.01
C SER A 8 2.03 -6.10 4.96
N PHE A 9 2.68 -6.35 3.82
CA PHE A 9 2.64 -5.46 2.68
C PHE A 9 1.20 -5.21 2.19
N GLU A 10 0.42 -6.26 1.92
CA GLU A 10 -0.94 -6.14 1.41
C GLU A 10 -1.86 -5.41 2.40
N GLU A 11 -1.77 -5.77 3.70
CA GLU A 11 -2.55 -5.12 4.75
C GLU A 11 -2.21 -3.62 4.86
N LEU A 12 -0.94 -3.23 4.68
CA LEU A 12 -0.56 -1.82 4.70
C LEU A 12 -1.16 -1.05 3.51
N ILE A 13 -1.02 -1.60 2.30
CA ILE A 13 -1.52 -0.93 1.09
C ILE A 13 -3.04 -0.77 1.16
N GLU A 14 -3.78 -1.81 1.55
CA GLU A 14 -5.24 -1.75 1.71
C GLU A 14 -5.65 -0.68 2.74
N ARG A 15 -4.96 -0.60 3.87
CA ARG A 15 -5.22 0.41 4.92
C ARG A 15 -4.93 1.82 4.45
N ALA A 16 -3.87 2.02 3.67
CA ALA A 16 -3.51 3.30 3.09
C ALA A 16 -4.62 3.80 2.15
N SER A 17 -5.14 2.94 1.30
CA SER A 17 -6.21 3.28 0.34
C SER A 17 -7.50 3.65 1.06
N LYS A 18 -7.89 2.86 2.07
CA LYS A 18 -9.05 3.17 2.93
C LYS A 18 -8.88 4.49 3.68
N PHE A 19 -7.67 4.82 4.11
CA PHE A 19 -7.40 6.10 4.74
C PHE A 19 -7.68 7.24 3.75
N VAL A 20 -7.12 7.20 2.53
CA VAL A 20 -7.37 8.24 1.51
C VAL A 20 -8.87 8.39 1.18
N GLU A 21 -9.57 7.27 1.01
CA GLU A 21 -11.01 7.26 0.76
C GLU A 21 -11.80 7.88 1.92
N SER A 22 -11.53 7.46 3.16
CA SER A 22 -12.24 7.96 4.35
C SER A 22 -12.01 9.45 4.61
N GLN A 23 -10.82 9.96 4.25
CA GLN A 23 -10.46 11.37 4.33
C GLN A 23 -10.98 12.17 3.12
N GLY A 24 -11.56 11.53 2.10
CA GLY A 24 -11.97 12.18 0.86
C GLY A 24 -10.80 12.88 0.15
N GLY A 25 -9.59 12.36 0.27
CA GLY A 25 -8.36 13.00 -0.21
C GLY A 25 -7.94 14.27 0.54
N LYS A 26 -8.47 14.53 1.73
CA LYS A 26 -8.15 15.72 2.53
C LYS A 26 -7.78 15.32 3.96
N TRP A 27 -6.51 15.42 4.30
CA TRP A 27 -6.02 15.23 5.66
C TRP A 27 -4.94 16.27 5.98
N ASP A 28 -4.76 16.55 7.26
CA ASP A 28 -3.69 17.39 7.78
C ASP A 28 -2.58 16.56 8.43
N HIS A 29 -1.60 17.22 9.04
CA HIS A 29 -0.51 16.52 9.72
C HIS A 29 -1.00 15.66 10.90
N MET A 30 -2.08 16.05 11.56
CA MET A 30 -2.60 15.33 12.72
C MET A 30 -3.27 14.03 12.30
N ALA A 31 -4.12 14.05 11.28
CA ALA A 31 -4.71 12.84 10.69
C ALA A 31 -3.65 11.87 10.13
N TRP A 32 -2.53 12.40 9.61
CA TRP A 32 -1.37 11.59 9.24
C TRP A 32 -0.72 10.89 10.45
N LEU A 33 -0.47 11.62 11.54
CA LEU A 33 0.10 11.04 12.76
C LEU A 33 -0.83 10.01 13.41
N GLU A 34 -2.14 10.24 13.37
CA GLU A 34 -3.14 9.28 13.84
C GLU A 34 -3.13 8.00 12.99
N PHE A 35 -3.06 8.13 11.66
CA PHE A 35 -2.93 6.98 10.78
C PHE A 35 -1.66 6.16 11.07
N LEU A 36 -0.50 6.81 11.24
CA LEU A 36 0.74 6.14 11.65
C LEU A 36 0.61 5.44 13.00
N SER A 37 0.00 6.11 13.98
CA SER A 37 -0.25 5.55 15.30
C SER A 37 -1.12 4.29 15.21
N ASP A 38 -2.16 4.31 14.37
CA ASP A 38 -3.04 3.17 14.15
C ASP A 38 -2.32 2.02 13.44
N MET A 39 -1.43 2.30 12.49
CA MET A 39 -0.57 1.26 11.90
C MET A 39 0.33 0.64 12.97
N GLN A 40 0.96 1.45 13.82
CA GLN A 40 1.78 0.95 14.92
C GLN A 40 0.99 0.07 15.89
N LYS A 41 -0.22 0.48 16.29
CA LYS A 41 -1.13 -0.33 17.13
C LYS A 41 -1.52 -1.67 16.46
N LYS A 42 -1.51 -1.73 15.13
CA LYS A 42 -1.76 -2.97 14.35
C LYS A 42 -0.51 -3.82 14.18
N GLY A 43 0.63 -3.42 14.74
CA GLY A 43 1.88 -4.17 14.73
C GLY A 43 2.82 -3.83 13.57
N PHE A 44 2.57 -2.73 12.86
CA PHE A 44 3.49 -2.23 11.83
C PHE A 44 4.64 -1.45 12.49
N ASN A 45 5.88 -1.85 12.22
CA ASN A 45 7.06 -1.09 12.59
C ASN A 45 7.63 -0.38 11.36
N LEU A 46 7.17 0.85 11.11
CA LEU A 46 7.56 1.65 9.95
C LEU A 46 8.74 2.55 10.31
N SER A 47 9.89 2.33 9.64
CA SER A 47 11.03 3.24 9.73
C SER A 47 10.69 4.62 9.16
N HIS A 48 11.53 5.62 9.42
CA HIS A 48 11.36 6.96 8.84
C HIS A 48 11.26 6.92 7.29
N ASP A 49 12.06 6.07 6.64
CA ASP A 49 12.02 5.89 5.19
C ASP A 49 10.70 5.24 4.74
N MET A 50 10.24 4.20 5.43
CA MET A 50 8.93 3.59 5.15
C MET A 50 7.77 4.57 5.33
N GLN A 51 7.83 5.42 6.36
CA GLN A 51 6.85 6.50 6.56
C GLN A 51 6.89 7.51 5.41
N SER A 52 8.08 7.82 4.88
CA SER A 52 8.25 8.70 3.73
C SER A 52 7.70 8.10 2.43
N TYR A 53 7.93 6.80 2.19
CA TYR A 53 7.36 6.08 1.06
C TYR A 53 5.83 5.98 1.17
N LEU A 54 5.33 5.66 2.36
CA LEU A 54 3.89 5.62 2.63
C LEU A 54 3.24 6.99 2.42
N GLY A 55 3.84 8.06 2.91
CA GLY A 55 3.37 9.43 2.66
C GLY A 55 3.32 9.77 1.17
N SER A 56 4.37 9.40 0.43
CA SER A 56 4.45 9.61 -1.03
C SER A 56 3.36 8.83 -1.79
N MET A 57 3.09 7.60 -1.36
CA MET A 57 2.02 6.77 -1.90
C MET A 57 0.65 7.40 -1.64
N LEU A 58 0.38 7.83 -0.39
CA LEU A 58 -0.86 8.48 -0.01
C LEU A 58 -1.12 9.76 -0.80
N GLU A 59 -0.12 10.63 -0.95
CA GLU A 59 -0.27 11.86 -1.74
C GLU A 59 -0.55 11.56 -3.22
N SER A 60 0.06 10.52 -3.78
CA SER A 60 -0.22 10.09 -5.15
C SER A 60 -1.64 9.54 -5.29
N MET A 61 -2.09 8.72 -4.33
CA MET A 61 -3.47 8.23 -4.26
C MET A 61 -4.49 9.34 -4.07
N LYS A 62 -4.17 10.38 -3.29
CA LYS A 62 -5.03 11.57 -3.12
C LYS A 62 -5.21 12.33 -4.42
N LYS A 63 -4.13 12.52 -5.18
CA LYS A 63 -4.21 13.17 -6.48
C LYS A 63 -5.07 12.35 -7.45
N LEU A 64 -4.86 11.03 -7.50
CA LEU A 64 -5.74 10.11 -8.25
C LEU A 64 -7.20 10.25 -7.83
N ASN A 65 -7.48 10.13 -6.54
CA ASN A 65 -8.83 10.21 -6.02
C ASN A 65 -9.50 11.54 -6.36
N SER A 66 -8.78 12.66 -6.25
CA SER A 66 -9.31 13.98 -6.57
C SER A 66 -9.67 14.12 -8.06
N THR A 67 -8.83 13.58 -8.94
CA THR A 67 -9.10 13.57 -10.38
C THR A 67 -10.26 12.64 -10.74
N LEU A 68 -10.36 11.47 -10.10
CA LEU A 68 -11.34 10.42 -10.43
C LEU A 68 -12.72 10.64 -9.77
N MET A 69 -12.79 11.20 -8.56
CA MET A 69 -14.05 11.55 -7.90
C MET A 69 -14.80 12.70 -8.60
N SER A 70 -14.13 13.41 -9.50
CA SER A 70 -14.79 14.36 -10.43
C SER A 70 -15.68 13.66 -11.46
N THR A 71 -15.59 12.33 -11.55
CA THR A 71 -16.40 11.49 -12.44
C THR A 71 -17.35 10.59 -11.64
N LYS A 72 -18.64 10.55 -11.99
CA LYS A 72 -19.67 9.76 -11.27
C LYS A 72 -19.45 8.25 -11.45
N GLY A 73 -19.66 7.47 -10.38
CA GLY A 73 -19.74 6.00 -10.44
C GLY A 73 -18.49 5.24 -9.97
N PHE A 74 -17.51 5.93 -9.39
CA PHE A 74 -16.21 5.35 -9.01
C PHE A 74 -16.10 5.06 -7.51
N GLU A 75 -17.09 4.37 -6.96
CA GLU A 75 -17.01 3.86 -5.58
C GLU A 75 -15.99 2.70 -5.54
N ASN A 76 -15.03 2.76 -4.60
CA ASN A 76 -13.97 1.76 -4.38
C ASN A 76 -12.84 1.69 -5.43
N VAL A 77 -12.73 2.65 -6.35
CA VAL A 77 -11.66 2.65 -7.36
C VAL A 77 -10.26 2.62 -6.75
N LEU A 78 -10.03 3.30 -5.63
CA LEU A 78 -8.73 3.27 -4.98
C LEU A 78 -8.42 1.87 -4.46
N LEU A 79 -9.40 1.12 -3.97
CA LEU A 79 -9.22 -0.28 -3.59
C LEU A 79 -8.84 -1.13 -4.80
N ASP A 80 -9.54 -1.01 -5.93
CA ASP A 80 -9.23 -1.78 -7.15
C ASP A 80 -7.83 -1.47 -7.72
N ILE A 81 -7.44 -0.18 -7.71
CA ILE A 81 -6.09 0.26 -8.08
C ILE A 81 -5.06 -0.36 -7.13
N SER A 82 -5.38 -0.43 -5.85
CA SER A 82 -4.48 -0.97 -4.82
C SER A 82 -4.30 -2.48 -4.97
N GLU A 83 -5.38 -3.21 -5.22
CA GLU A 83 -5.33 -4.65 -5.53
C GLU A 83 -4.50 -4.91 -6.79
N SER A 84 -4.69 -4.10 -7.84
CA SER A 84 -3.90 -4.18 -9.07
C SER A 84 -2.41 -3.91 -8.81
N THR A 85 -2.12 -2.89 -7.98
CA THR A 85 -0.75 -2.51 -7.58
C THR A 85 -0.07 -3.63 -6.80
N ILE A 86 -0.76 -4.18 -5.79
CA ILE A 86 -0.28 -5.32 -4.99
C ILE A 86 0.01 -6.51 -5.89
N GLY A 87 -0.96 -6.88 -6.74
CA GLY A 87 -0.84 -8.03 -7.64
C GLY A 87 0.34 -7.87 -8.60
N PHE A 88 0.49 -6.70 -9.19
CA PHE A 88 1.59 -6.39 -10.09
C PHE A 88 2.95 -6.42 -9.40
N ILE A 89 3.11 -5.76 -8.25
CA ILE A 89 4.38 -5.73 -7.50
C ILE A 89 4.78 -7.14 -7.08
N LYS A 90 3.84 -7.95 -6.57
CA LYS A 90 4.15 -9.34 -6.17
C LYS A 90 4.52 -10.21 -7.36
N LYS A 91 3.82 -10.06 -8.49
CA LYS A 91 4.11 -10.81 -9.73
C LYS A 91 5.49 -10.47 -10.28
N THR A 92 5.87 -9.20 -10.23
CA THR A 92 7.12 -8.66 -10.76
C THR A 92 8.26 -8.66 -9.75
N LYS A 93 7.97 -8.97 -8.47
CA LYS A 93 8.88 -8.82 -7.34
C LYS A 93 9.48 -7.41 -7.28
N GLY A 94 8.66 -6.40 -7.56
CA GLY A 94 9.09 -5.00 -7.60
C GLY A 94 10.02 -4.63 -8.74
N THR A 95 10.15 -5.45 -9.80
CA THR A 95 11.02 -5.16 -10.95
C THR A 95 10.25 -5.25 -12.26
N TRP A 96 10.14 -4.14 -12.99
CA TRP A 96 9.48 -4.09 -14.29
C TRP A 96 10.23 -3.22 -15.29
N ASP A 97 10.01 -3.48 -16.56
CA ASP A 97 10.45 -2.65 -17.68
C ASP A 97 9.26 -1.81 -18.21
N HIS A 98 9.47 -1.12 -19.33
CA HIS A 98 8.43 -0.32 -19.95
C HIS A 98 7.20 -1.16 -20.38
N THR A 99 7.42 -2.39 -20.86
CA THR A 99 6.32 -3.28 -21.25
C THR A 99 5.50 -3.76 -20.04
N GLY A 100 6.17 -4.04 -18.92
CA GLY A 100 5.52 -4.32 -17.65
C GLY A 100 4.66 -3.15 -17.17
N TRP A 101 5.21 -1.94 -17.24
CA TRP A 101 4.48 -0.70 -16.94
C TRP A 101 3.23 -0.53 -17.81
N GLU A 102 3.35 -0.65 -19.14
CA GLU A 102 2.20 -0.54 -20.05
C GLU A 102 1.13 -1.62 -19.76
N SER A 103 1.56 -2.82 -19.38
CA SER A 103 0.64 -3.90 -19.01
C SER A 103 -0.13 -3.58 -17.73
N PHE A 104 0.55 -3.02 -16.71
CA PHE A 104 -0.09 -2.55 -15.49
C PHE A 104 -1.13 -1.46 -15.76
N ILE A 105 -0.77 -0.47 -16.59
CA ILE A 105 -1.68 0.60 -17.02
C ILE A 105 -2.93 0.02 -17.68
N LYS A 106 -2.79 -0.95 -18.58
CA LYS A 106 -3.93 -1.63 -19.22
C LYS A 106 -4.80 -2.40 -18.23
N ASP A 107 -4.21 -2.96 -17.18
CA ASP A 107 -4.97 -3.66 -16.13
C ASP A 107 -5.76 -2.67 -15.27
N VAL A 108 -5.16 -1.52 -14.91
CA VAL A 108 -5.88 -0.45 -14.19
C VAL A 108 -6.99 0.17 -15.04
N GLN A 109 -6.83 0.29 -16.36
CA GLN A 109 -7.93 0.76 -17.23
C GLN A 109 -9.18 -0.13 -17.16
N LYS A 110 -9.03 -1.43 -16.87
CA LYS A 110 -10.17 -2.36 -16.75
C LYS A 110 -11.02 -2.08 -15.51
N THR A 111 -10.52 -1.34 -14.53
CA THR A 111 -11.29 -0.91 -13.36
C THR A 111 -12.18 0.32 -13.66
N GLY A 112 -12.18 0.78 -14.92
CA GLY A 112 -13.02 1.88 -15.41
C GLY A 112 -12.34 3.25 -15.31
N VAL A 113 -11.12 3.31 -14.79
CA VAL A 113 -10.35 4.54 -14.64
C VAL A 113 -9.98 5.13 -16.00
N SER A 114 -10.34 6.38 -16.24
CA SER A 114 -9.88 7.13 -17.42
C SER A 114 -8.42 7.54 -17.22
N LEU A 115 -7.52 6.96 -18.02
CA LEU A 115 -6.09 7.26 -17.95
C LEU A 115 -5.71 8.40 -18.89
N THR A 116 -5.65 9.59 -18.31
CA THR A 116 -4.96 10.77 -18.85
C THR A 116 -3.46 10.70 -18.54
N GLU A 117 -2.67 11.58 -19.15
CA GLU A 117 -1.24 11.74 -18.81
C GLU A 117 -1.03 12.03 -17.32
N GLU A 118 -1.90 12.86 -16.74
CA GLU A 118 -1.88 13.23 -15.33
C GLU A 118 -2.15 12.03 -14.40
N THR A 119 -3.25 11.30 -14.63
CA THR A 119 -3.60 10.11 -13.81
C THR A 119 -2.58 8.99 -13.97
N THR A 120 -2.02 8.83 -15.18
CA THR A 120 -0.91 7.90 -15.45
C THR A 120 0.33 8.25 -14.63
N THR A 121 0.66 9.55 -14.52
CA THR A 121 1.76 10.03 -13.68
C THR A 121 1.53 9.71 -12.21
N TYR A 122 0.32 9.94 -11.70
CA TYR A 122 0.02 9.64 -10.30
C TYR A 122 0.01 8.13 -10.00
N LEU A 123 -0.44 7.29 -10.95
CA LEU A 123 -0.30 5.83 -10.83
C LEU A 123 1.16 5.40 -10.77
N GLY A 124 2.04 6.04 -11.54
CA GLY A 124 3.49 5.80 -11.47
C GLY A 124 4.02 6.10 -10.06
N GLY A 125 3.60 7.22 -9.47
CA GLY A 125 3.95 7.59 -8.09
C GLY A 125 3.47 6.58 -7.05
N VAL A 126 2.23 6.09 -7.18
CA VAL A 126 1.70 5.02 -6.30
C VAL A 126 2.54 3.75 -6.44
N LEU A 127 2.84 3.35 -7.67
CA LEU A 127 3.54 2.10 -7.97
C LEU A 127 4.98 2.11 -7.45
N GLU A 128 5.72 3.19 -7.70
CA GLU A 128 7.10 3.33 -7.23
C GLU A 128 7.17 3.38 -5.69
N ALA A 129 6.30 4.13 -5.04
CA ALA A 129 6.26 4.20 -3.58
C ALA A 129 5.89 2.84 -2.95
N ALA A 130 4.91 2.15 -3.54
CA ALA A 130 4.53 0.80 -3.11
C ALA A 130 5.65 -0.23 -3.35
N LYS A 131 6.45 -0.08 -4.42
CA LYS A 131 7.64 -0.91 -4.65
C LYS A 131 8.65 -0.74 -3.52
N GLU A 132 8.94 0.48 -3.10
CA GLU A 132 9.85 0.70 -1.97
C GLU A 132 9.31 0.05 -0.69
N LEU A 133 8.01 0.20 -0.40
CA LEU A 133 7.36 -0.46 0.74
C LEU A 133 7.42 -2.00 0.66
N TYR A 134 7.42 -2.57 -0.53
CA TYR A 134 7.57 -4.02 -0.75
C TYR A 134 9.03 -4.48 -0.57
N MET A 135 9.98 -3.70 -1.07
CA MET A 135 11.41 -4.03 -1.06
C MET A 135 12.05 -3.87 0.31
N PHE A 136 11.52 -3.00 1.15
CA PHE A 136 11.95 -2.83 2.53
C PHE A 136 11.08 -3.71 3.46
N PRO A 137 11.57 -4.88 3.92
CA PRO A 137 10.78 -5.79 4.73
C PRO A 137 10.39 -5.14 6.06
N MET A 138 9.09 -4.91 6.24
CA MET A 138 8.52 -4.47 7.50
C MET A 138 8.62 -5.61 8.51
N LYS A 139 9.21 -5.33 9.67
CA LYS A 139 9.12 -6.26 10.81
C LYS A 139 7.72 -6.13 11.41
N SER A 140 6.79 -6.98 11.03
CA SER A 140 5.50 -7.06 11.72
C SER A 140 5.61 -8.02 12.91
N THR A 141 5.20 -7.55 14.10
CA THR A 141 5.26 -8.34 15.34
C THR A 141 4.19 -9.42 15.41
N LYS A 142 3.27 -9.50 14.44
CA LYS A 142 2.20 -10.51 14.40
C LYS A 142 2.66 -11.94 14.09
N ASN A 143 3.91 -12.14 13.65
CA ASN A 143 4.43 -13.47 13.27
C ASN A 143 5.69 -13.91 14.05
N SER A 144 6.11 -13.18 15.08
CA SER A 144 7.22 -13.60 15.95
C SER A 144 6.72 -14.50 17.08
N GLU A 145 6.16 -15.66 16.75
CA GLU A 145 5.96 -16.77 17.70
C GLU A 145 6.45 -18.08 17.10
N THR A 146 7.72 -18.13 16.66
CA THR A 146 8.50 -19.38 16.59
C THR A 146 9.99 -19.08 16.61
N GLU A 147 10.49 -18.48 17.69
CA GLU A 147 11.91 -18.65 18.05
C GLU A 147 11.95 -19.37 19.41
N LYS A 148 12.06 -20.70 19.33
CA LYS A 148 12.24 -21.55 20.51
C LYS A 148 13.55 -21.15 21.20
N LYS A 149 13.41 -20.51 22.35
CA LYS A 149 14.44 -20.40 23.41
C LYS A 149 15.00 -21.81 23.67
N PRO A 150 16.33 -22.06 23.60
CA PRO A 150 16.88 -23.22 24.29
C PRO A 150 16.76 -22.93 25.79
N ALA A 151 15.93 -23.73 26.46
CA ALA A 151 15.85 -23.75 27.90
C ALA A 151 17.22 -24.12 28.48
N GLY A 152 17.77 -23.25 29.31
CA GLY A 152 18.85 -23.63 30.19
C GLY A 152 18.39 -24.77 31.09
N LYS A 153 19.15 -25.87 31.10
CA LYS A 153 19.18 -26.79 32.24
C LYS A 153 20.50 -26.56 32.96
N GLY A 154 20.39 -25.94 34.13
CA GLY A 154 21.43 -26.04 35.13
C GLY A 154 21.34 -27.37 35.89
N LYS A 155 22.46 -27.66 36.58
CA LYS A 155 22.70 -28.63 37.65
C LYS A 155 22.98 -30.07 37.22
N GLU A 156 24.26 -30.44 37.30
CA GLU A 156 24.77 -31.25 38.42
C GLU A 156 26.05 -30.60 38.96
#